data_AF-A0AAQ3X9N8-F1
#
_entry.id   AF-A0AAQ3X9N8-F1
#
_cell.length_a   1.000
_cell.length_b   1.000
_cell.length_c   1.000
_cell.angle_alpha   90.00
_cell.angle_beta   90.00
_cell.angle_gamma   90.00
#
_symmetry.space_group_name_H-M   'P 1'
#
loop_
_entity.id
_entity.type
_entity.pdbx_description
1 polymer ?
#
loop_
_entity_poly.entity_id
_entity_poly.type
_entity_poly.pdbx_seq_one_letter_code
_entity_poly.pdbx_strand_id
1 'polypeptide(L)'
;MNYPIDSWEFGNELSGSGIGASVGAEQYGKDLVELQTIINELYGDARKPLVVAPGGFYDQKWFAQLLDVSGPNVLNAMTHHIYNLGAGNDPQIPNRILNPKYLSGTSDTFRSLQLTIQRHGPWSSPWVGEAGGAYNSGSRLVSNTFLNSFWYLDQLGQSAKYDTKVYCRQTALLWHRLMGTGVLSIDTIGSSYLRAYVHCGKQKGGIALLLLNLHRSMGFMVSVRNDLNVHLAEGQGITRDNAFVHGLKRTVSWVGSKASDGFSNREEYHLSAKDGNPFARTMLLNGVPLELTEDGDIPPLNPVQVSVNSPIYVAPLTIAFVIFPDFEAEACGR
;
A
#
# COMPACT_ATOMS: atom_id res chain seq x y z
N MET A 1 -33.85 -6.96 8.00
CA MET A 1 -32.86 -6.19 8.78
C MET A 1 -32.70 -4.82 8.14
N ASN A 2 -32.68 -3.72 8.91
CA ASN A 2 -32.65 -2.33 8.37
C ASN A 2 -31.27 -1.67 8.44
N TYR A 3 -30.23 -2.38 8.89
CA TYR A 3 -28.86 -1.85 8.89
C TYR A 3 -28.10 -2.36 7.67
N PRO A 4 -27.52 -1.45 6.84
CA PRO A 4 -26.65 -1.86 5.75
C PRO A 4 -25.32 -2.36 6.34
N ILE A 5 -25.18 -3.68 6.43
CA ILE A 5 -23.94 -4.34 6.85
C ILE A 5 -23.25 -4.80 5.57
N ASP A 6 -22.03 -4.33 5.33
CA ASP A 6 -21.23 -4.74 4.16
C ASP A 6 -20.56 -6.10 4.37
N SER A 7 -20.14 -6.41 5.60
CA SER A 7 -19.44 -7.66 5.92
C SER A 7 -19.62 -8.10 7.37
N TRP A 8 -19.46 -9.40 7.61
CA TRP A 8 -19.37 -10.02 8.93
C TRP A 8 -18.01 -10.69 9.13
N GLU A 9 -17.46 -10.55 10.34
CA GLU A 9 -16.32 -11.31 10.84
C GLU A 9 -16.77 -12.23 11.98
N PHE A 10 -16.07 -13.36 12.17
CA PHE A 10 -16.41 -14.35 13.20
C PHE A 10 -15.20 -14.72 14.06
N GLY A 11 -15.09 -14.08 15.23
CA GLY A 11 -13.94 -14.27 16.11
C GLY A 11 -12.76 -13.37 15.75
N ASN A 12 -11.79 -13.32 16.66
CA ASN A 12 -10.63 -12.45 16.58
C ASN A 12 -9.41 -13.18 17.14
N GLU A 13 -8.34 -13.25 16.37
CA GLU A 13 -7.04 -13.83 16.72
C GLU A 13 -7.10 -15.29 17.21
N LEU A 14 -7.99 -16.08 16.59
CA LEU A 14 -8.16 -17.51 16.90
C LEU A 14 -7.30 -18.44 16.01
N SER A 15 -6.70 -17.89 14.94
CA SER A 15 -5.92 -18.65 13.96
C SER A 15 -4.52 -19.03 14.47
N GLY A 16 -3.99 -20.14 13.97
CA GLY A 16 -2.63 -20.59 14.30
C GLY A 16 -2.46 -20.88 15.80
N SER A 17 -1.50 -20.22 16.46
CA SER A 17 -1.32 -20.33 17.91
C SER A 17 -2.39 -19.60 18.72
N GLY A 18 -3.11 -18.66 18.10
CA GLY A 18 -4.09 -17.79 18.73
C GLY A 18 -3.52 -16.83 19.78
N ILE A 19 -4.39 -15.95 20.30
CA ILE A 19 -4.11 -15.07 21.44
C ILE A 19 -5.15 -15.37 22.54
N GLY A 20 -4.71 -16.04 23.61
CA GLY A 20 -5.57 -16.49 24.71
C GLY A 20 -6.38 -17.76 24.40
N ALA A 21 -6.90 -17.90 23.18
CA ALA A 21 -7.58 -19.09 22.69
C ALA A 21 -7.24 -19.36 21.21
N SER A 22 -7.39 -20.61 20.76
CA SER A 22 -7.20 -20.98 19.35
C SER A 22 -8.24 -22.00 18.90
N VAL A 23 -8.54 -21.98 17.61
CA VAL A 23 -9.43 -22.94 16.94
C VAL A 23 -8.70 -23.51 15.73
N GLY A 24 -8.78 -24.82 15.53
CA GLY A 24 -8.22 -25.47 14.35
C GLY A 24 -8.92 -24.99 13.06
N ALA A 25 -8.16 -24.83 11.97
CA ALA A 25 -8.68 -24.32 10.70
C ALA A 25 -9.86 -25.14 10.15
N GLU A 26 -9.86 -26.47 10.39
CA GLU A 26 -10.98 -27.33 9.97
C GLU A 26 -12.28 -27.01 10.70
N GLN A 27 -12.24 -26.85 12.03
CA GLN A 27 -13.44 -26.51 12.78
C GLN A 27 -13.90 -25.09 12.42
N TYR A 28 -12.97 -24.14 12.41
CA TYR A 28 -13.26 -22.76 12.06
C TYR A 28 -13.87 -22.64 10.65
N GLY A 29 -13.38 -23.42 9.68
CA GLY A 29 -13.95 -23.49 8.33
C GLY A 29 -15.39 -24.00 8.30
N LYS A 30 -15.72 -25.03 9.08
CA LYS A 30 -17.10 -25.51 9.25
C LYS A 30 -17.99 -24.46 9.90
N ASP A 31 -17.46 -23.73 10.87
CA ASP A 31 -18.18 -22.65 11.54
C ASP A 31 -18.50 -21.50 10.56
N LEU A 32 -17.58 -21.17 9.63
CA LEU A 32 -17.85 -20.18 8.58
C LEU A 32 -18.92 -20.65 7.58
N VAL A 33 -18.97 -21.94 7.26
CA VAL A 33 -20.05 -22.50 6.41
C VAL A 33 -21.39 -22.31 7.10
N GLU A 34 -21.47 -22.58 8.41
CA GLU A 34 -22.69 -22.35 9.20
C GLU A 34 -23.06 -20.86 9.25
N LEU A 35 -22.09 -19.97 9.46
CA LEU A 35 -22.31 -18.53 9.39
C LEU A 35 -22.88 -18.10 8.02
N GLN A 36 -22.36 -18.65 6.92
CA GLN A 36 -22.86 -18.36 5.59
C GLN A 36 -24.31 -18.84 5.41
N THR A 37 -24.69 -19.97 6.00
CA THR A 37 -26.08 -20.44 6.05
C THR A 37 -26.97 -19.44 6.80
N ILE A 38 -26.54 -18.99 7.98
CA ILE A 38 -27.27 -17.98 8.77
C ILE A 38 -27.42 -16.67 7.98
N ILE A 39 -26.38 -16.19 7.31
CA ILE A 39 -26.44 -15.00 6.46
C ILE A 39 -27.43 -15.20 5.31
N ASN A 40 -27.43 -16.37 4.66
CA ASN A 40 -28.37 -16.66 3.58
C ASN A 40 -29.82 -16.62 4.06
N GLU A 41 -30.12 -17.17 5.24
CA GLU A 41 -31.46 -17.18 5.82
C GLU A 41 -31.91 -15.77 6.24
N LEU A 42 -31.04 -15.01 6.90
CA LEU A 42 -31.37 -13.68 7.44
C LEU A 42 -31.59 -12.63 6.34
N TYR A 43 -30.87 -12.74 5.22
CA TYR A 43 -30.91 -11.75 4.14
C TYR A 43 -31.77 -12.19 2.95
N GLY A 44 -32.05 -13.49 2.78
CA GLY A 44 -32.86 -14.02 1.68
C GLY A 44 -32.33 -13.58 0.30
N ASP A 45 -33.18 -12.94 -0.49
CA ASP A 45 -32.85 -12.40 -1.82
C ASP A 45 -32.22 -10.99 -1.79
N ALA A 46 -32.11 -10.37 -0.60
CA ALA A 46 -31.44 -9.09 -0.47
C ALA A 46 -29.94 -9.22 -0.75
N ARG A 47 -29.27 -8.07 -0.97
CA ARG A 47 -27.80 -8.02 -1.04
C ARG A 47 -27.22 -8.59 0.25
N LYS A 48 -26.42 -9.64 0.12
CA LYS A 48 -25.80 -10.32 1.25
C LYS A 48 -24.47 -9.66 1.62
N PRO A 49 -24.19 -9.49 2.92
CA PRO A 49 -22.88 -9.08 3.40
C PRO A 49 -21.82 -10.13 3.05
N LEU A 50 -20.58 -9.68 2.90
CA LEU A 50 -19.43 -10.56 2.73
C LEU A 50 -19.10 -11.27 4.06
N VAL A 51 -18.59 -12.50 3.98
CA VAL A 51 -17.91 -13.14 5.12
C VAL A 51 -16.42 -12.88 4.99
N VAL A 52 -15.82 -12.31 6.03
CA VAL A 52 -14.39 -12.01 6.09
C VAL A 52 -13.80 -12.60 7.38
N ALA A 53 -12.61 -13.19 7.30
CA ALA A 53 -12.03 -14.03 8.36
C ALA A 53 -10.54 -14.32 8.06
N PRO A 54 -9.72 -14.87 8.97
CA PRO A 54 -9.99 -15.20 10.38
C PRO A 54 -9.71 -14.07 11.39
N GLY A 55 -9.31 -12.88 10.95
CA GLY A 55 -8.95 -11.78 11.87
C GLY A 55 -7.76 -12.17 12.77
N GLY A 56 -6.71 -12.76 12.21
CA GLY A 56 -5.56 -13.24 12.99
C GLY A 56 -4.22 -13.14 12.26
N PHE A 57 -3.17 -13.68 12.85
CA PHE A 57 -1.83 -13.64 12.25
C PHE A 57 -1.68 -14.71 11.17
N TYR A 58 -1.05 -14.34 10.05
CA TYR A 58 -0.87 -15.25 8.93
C TYR A 58 -0.02 -16.48 9.31
N ASP A 59 -0.65 -17.65 9.23
CA ASP A 59 0.01 -18.96 9.27
C ASP A 59 -0.34 -19.69 7.98
N GLN A 60 0.67 -20.02 7.17
CA GLN A 60 0.45 -20.54 5.82
C GLN A 60 -0.39 -21.82 5.80
N LYS A 61 -0.15 -22.76 6.72
CA LYS A 61 -0.85 -24.05 6.72
C LYS A 61 -2.29 -23.88 7.19
N TRP A 62 -2.47 -23.11 8.26
CA TRP A 62 -3.79 -22.84 8.82
C TRP A 62 -4.66 -22.08 7.82
N PHE A 63 -4.11 -21.06 7.16
CA PHE A 63 -4.82 -20.23 6.18
C PHE A 63 -5.18 -21.04 4.92
N ALA A 64 -4.27 -21.87 4.41
CA ALA A 64 -4.56 -22.76 3.29
C ALA A 64 -5.69 -23.75 3.64
N GLN A 65 -5.61 -24.39 4.81
CA GLN A 65 -6.63 -25.34 5.26
C GLN A 65 -7.99 -24.67 5.47
N LEU A 66 -8.03 -23.43 5.96
CA LEU A 66 -9.29 -22.68 6.08
C LEU A 66 -9.97 -22.50 4.70
N LEU A 67 -9.21 -22.12 3.68
CA LEU A 67 -9.75 -21.97 2.32
C LEU A 67 -10.22 -23.30 1.75
N ASP A 68 -9.43 -24.36 1.93
CA ASP A 68 -9.76 -25.71 1.45
C ASP A 68 -11.05 -26.24 2.11
N VAL A 69 -11.25 -25.99 3.40
CA VAL A 69 -12.40 -26.50 4.17
C VAL A 69 -13.66 -25.65 3.97
N SER A 70 -13.54 -24.32 3.96
CA SER A 70 -14.68 -23.42 3.78
C SER A 70 -15.21 -23.44 2.34
N GLY A 71 -14.31 -23.62 1.36
CA GLY A 71 -14.68 -23.73 -0.04
C GLY A 71 -15.20 -22.42 -0.67
N PRO A 72 -15.59 -22.46 -1.95
CA PRO A 72 -16.07 -21.30 -2.68
C PRO A 72 -17.41 -20.77 -2.12
N ASN A 73 -17.62 -19.47 -2.27
CA ASN A 73 -18.83 -18.74 -1.84
C ASN A 73 -19.07 -18.66 -0.32
N VAL A 74 -18.08 -19.05 0.49
CA VAL A 74 -18.10 -18.85 1.94
C VAL A 74 -17.18 -17.68 2.30
N LEU A 75 -15.85 -17.87 2.25
CA LEU A 75 -14.90 -16.83 2.67
C LEU A 75 -14.56 -15.84 1.54
N ASN A 76 -15.21 -14.67 1.52
CA ASN A 76 -15.02 -13.65 0.49
C ASN A 76 -13.70 -12.85 0.63
N ALA A 77 -13.25 -12.63 1.87
CA ALA A 77 -11.96 -12.00 2.12
C ALA A 77 -11.18 -12.66 3.24
N MET A 78 -9.92 -12.99 2.94
CA MET A 78 -8.97 -13.54 3.88
C MET A 78 -8.24 -12.39 4.59
N THR A 79 -8.71 -12.05 5.77
CA THR A 79 -8.19 -11.01 6.66
C THR A 79 -6.99 -11.50 7.47
N HIS A 80 -6.00 -10.64 7.68
CA HIS A 80 -4.92 -10.90 8.64
C HIS A 80 -4.51 -9.64 9.39
N HIS A 81 -3.86 -9.82 10.54
CA HIS A 81 -3.38 -8.76 11.42
C HIS A 81 -1.90 -8.45 11.16
N ILE A 82 -1.50 -7.19 11.32
CA ILE A 82 -0.11 -6.75 11.14
C ILE A 82 0.39 -5.88 12.30
N TYR A 83 1.35 -6.47 13.05
CA TYR A 83 2.10 -5.82 14.13
C TYR A 83 3.60 -6.15 14.02
N ASN A 84 4.23 -5.61 12.99
CA ASN A 84 5.59 -5.97 12.58
C ASN A 84 6.70 -5.08 13.15
N LEU A 85 6.44 -4.19 14.11
CA LEU A 85 7.46 -3.34 14.74
C LEU A 85 7.89 -3.80 16.14
N GLY A 86 7.18 -4.74 16.76
CA GLY A 86 7.44 -5.25 18.12
C GLY A 86 6.50 -4.69 19.20
N ALA A 87 6.83 -4.94 20.47
CA ALA A 87 6.04 -4.49 21.61
C ALA A 87 6.11 -2.96 21.79
N GLY A 88 5.02 -2.32 22.21
CA GLY A 88 4.96 -0.87 22.38
C GLY A 88 6.02 -0.25 23.30
N ASN A 89 6.56 -1.02 24.26
CA ASN A 89 7.64 -0.60 25.15
C ASN A 89 9.06 -0.86 24.60
N ASP A 90 9.19 -1.42 23.38
CA ASP A 90 10.48 -1.73 22.78
C ASP A 90 11.19 -0.45 22.29
N PRO A 91 12.37 -0.09 22.84
CA PRO A 91 13.09 1.12 22.46
C PRO A 91 13.65 1.08 21.02
N GLN A 92 13.63 -0.08 20.36
CA GLN A 92 14.13 -0.25 18.98
C GLN A 92 13.10 0.12 17.91
N ILE A 93 11.84 0.40 18.26
CA ILE A 93 10.79 0.75 17.28
C ILE A 93 11.24 1.89 16.33
N PRO A 94 11.80 3.02 16.81
CA PRO A 94 12.27 4.08 15.92
C PRO A 94 13.34 3.61 14.91
N ASN A 95 14.22 2.71 15.34
CA ASN A 95 15.27 2.16 14.46
C ASN A 95 14.70 1.20 13.43
N ARG A 96 13.69 0.41 13.79
CA ARG A 96 12.97 -0.50 12.89
C ARG A 96 12.20 0.24 11.81
N ILE A 97 11.52 1.33 12.17
CA ILE A 97 10.78 2.19 11.24
C ILE A 97 11.70 2.79 10.16
N LEU A 98 12.94 3.13 10.51
CA LEU A 98 13.90 3.75 9.58
C LEU A 98 14.87 2.75 8.95
N ASN A 99 14.68 1.45 9.16
CA ASN A 99 15.54 0.41 8.61
C ASN A 99 14.85 -0.24 7.40
N PRO A 100 15.31 0.03 6.17
CA PRO A 100 14.66 -0.49 4.97
C PRO A 100 14.70 -2.02 4.89
N LYS A 101 15.75 -2.67 5.41
CA LYS A 101 15.84 -4.13 5.46
C LYS A 101 14.78 -4.72 6.40
N TYR A 102 14.55 -4.06 7.54
CA TYR A 102 13.53 -4.49 8.50
C TYR A 102 12.12 -4.37 7.90
N LEU A 103 11.80 -3.20 7.32
CA LEU A 103 10.50 -2.97 6.69
C LEU A 103 10.22 -3.93 5.53
N SER A 104 11.21 -4.21 4.69
CA SER A 104 11.07 -5.19 3.60
C SER A 104 10.80 -6.62 4.09
N GLY A 105 11.10 -6.97 5.34
CA GLY A 105 10.81 -8.32 5.85
C GLY A 105 9.31 -8.66 5.84
N THR A 106 8.43 -7.65 5.89
CA THR A 106 6.97 -7.87 5.93
C THR A 106 6.37 -8.12 4.55
N SER A 107 7.08 -7.82 3.45
CA SER A 107 6.61 -8.16 2.09
C SER A 107 6.34 -9.65 1.93
N ASP A 108 7.11 -10.48 2.61
CA ASP A 108 6.99 -11.94 2.50
C ASP A 108 5.64 -12.43 3.02
N THR A 109 5.07 -11.79 4.04
CA THR A 109 3.72 -12.10 4.52
C THR A 109 2.68 -11.79 3.45
N PHE A 110 2.70 -10.60 2.86
CA PHE A 110 1.74 -10.22 1.82
C PHE A 110 1.86 -11.10 0.58
N ARG A 111 3.10 -11.35 0.11
CA ARG A 111 3.37 -12.27 -1.01
C ARG A 111 2.87 -13.68 -0.72
N SER A 112 3.15 -14.19 0.48
CA SER A 112 2.78 -15.56 0.85
C SER A 112 1.26 -15.70 0.94
N LEU A 113 0.57 -14.72 1.52
CA LEU A 113 -0.89 -14.71 1.57
C LEU A 113 -1.50 -14.65 0.17
N GLN A 114 -0.99 -13.78 -0.70
CA GLN A 114 -1.42 -13.70 -2.10
C GLN A 114 -1.29 -15.06 -2.79
N LEU A 115 -0.14 -15.74 -2.67
CA LEU A 115 0.09 -17.05 -3.26
C LEU A 115 -0.81 -18.14 -2.65
N THR A 116 -1.06 -18.09 -1.34
CA THR A 116 -1.97 -19.03 -0.67
C THR A 116 -3.39 -18.89 -1.20
N ILE A 117 -3.90 -17.66 -1.34
CA ILE A 117 -5.22 -17.38 -1.92
C ILE A 117 -5.29 -17.83 -3.38
N GLN A 118 -4.29 -17.50 -4.20
CA GLN A 118 -4.24 -17.92 -5.60
C GLN A 118 -4.31 -19.45 -5.76
N ARG A 119 -3.74 -20.20 -4.82
CA ARG A 119 -3.66 -21.66 -4.89
C ARG A 119 -4.88 -22.37 -4.28
N HIS A 120 -5.36 -21.89 -3.13
CA HIS A 120 -6.34 -22.61 -2.32
C HIS A 120 -7.74 -21.98 -2.35
N GLY A 121 -7.85 -20.71 -2.72
CA GLY A 121 -9.14 -20.02 -2.72
C GLY A 121 -9.17 -18.79 -3.62
N PRO A 122 -9.05 -18.94 -4.94
CA PRO A 122 -9.03 -17.81 -5.90
C PRO A 122 -10.33 -16.99 -5.93
N TRP A 123 -11.39 -17.43 -5.23
CA TRP A 123 -12.63 -16.68 -5.00
C TRP A 123 -12.52 -15.66 -3.85
N SER A 124 -11.45 -15.71 -3.04
CA SER A 124 -11.22 -14.82 -1.92
C SER A 124 -10.23 -13.71 -2.25
N SER A 125 -10.11 -12.71 -1.38
CA SER A 125 -9.15 -11.61 -1.55
C SER A 125 -8.40 -11.29 -0.26
N PRO A 126 -7.10 -10.90 -0.33
CA PRO A 126 -6.31 -10.61 0.86
C PRO A 126 -6.64 -9.23 1.45
N TRP A 127 -6.96 -9.18 2.73
CA TRP A 127 -7.29 -7.96 3.46
C TRP A 127 -6.41 -7.85 4.71
N VAL A 128 -5.91 -6.67 5.04
CA VAL A 128 -5.40 -6.39 6.39
C VAL A 128 -6.59 -5.93 7.22
N GLY A 129 -7.10 -6.79 8.09
CA GLY A 129 -8.27 -6.53 8.95
C GLY A 129 -7.92 -5.67 10.18
N GLU A 130 -6.66 -5.74 10.62
CA GLU A 130 -6.16 -4.95 11.75
C GLU A 130 -4.66 -4.66 11.58
N ALA A 131 -4.23 -3.43 11.89
CA ALA A 131 -2.82 -3.07 11.93
C ALA A 131 -2.51 -1.93 12.90
N GLY A 132 -1.37 -2.04 13.60
CA GLY A 132 -0.91 -0.99 14.51
C GLY A 132 0.60 -0.75 14.53
N GLY A 133 1.36 -1.56 13.78
CA GLY A 133 2.81 -1.50 13.73
C GLY A 133 3.41 -2.11 14.99
N ALA A 134 3.24 -1.44 16.13
CA ALA A 134 3.62 -1.97 17.44
C ALA A 134 2.38 -2.49 18.19
N TYR A 135 2.47 -3.72 18.71
CA TYR A 135 1.41 -4.30 19.56
C TYR A 135 1.48 -3.74 20.99
N ASN A 136 0.59 -4.16 21.88
CA ASN A 136 0.43 -3.60 23.24
C ASN A 136 0.08 -2.10 23.23
N SER A 137 -0.93 -1.72 22.44
CA SER A 137 -1.43 -0.34 22.30
C SER A 137 -0.46 0.66 21.65
N GLY A 138 0.53 0.15 20.91
CA GLY A 138 1.52 0.98 20.24
C GLY A 138 2.59 1.54 21.17
N SER A 139 3.55 2.25 20.59
CA SER A 139 4.68 2.81 21.31
C SER A 139 4.44 4.26 21.69
N ARG A 140 4.55 4.51 23.00
CA ARG A 140 4.39 5.85 23.57
C ARG A 140 5.44 6.79 22.96
N LEU A 141 4.99 7.95 22.46
CA LEU A 141 5.83 8.95 21.78
C LEU A 141 6.38 8.54 20.41
N VAL A 142 5.98 7.38 19.87
CA VAL A 142 6.38 6.94 18.51
C VAL A 142 5.15 6.71 17.65
N SER A 143 4.22 5.84 18.06
CA SER A 143 3.08 5.44 17.23
C SER A 143 2.11 6.59 16.89
N ASN A 144 2.17 7.68 17.64
CA ASN A 144 1.34 8.89 17.45
C ASN A 144 2.14 10.10 16.94
N THR A 145 3.29 9.89 16.31
CA THR A 145 4.16 10.95 15.78
C THR A 145 4.40 10.79 14.29
N PHE A 146 5.00 11.82 13.68
CA PHE A 146 5.35 11.82 12.26
C PHE A 146 6.15 10.59 11.85
N LEU A 147 7.08 10.14 12.69
CA LEU A 147 7.93 8.97 12.45
C LEU A 147 7.11 7.73 12.08
N ASN A 148 5.96 7.49 12.72
CA ASN A 148 5.14 6.32 12.44
C ASN A 148 4.52 6.32 11.03
N SER A 149 4.45 7.49 10.38
CA SER A 149 3.94 7.63 9.01
C SER A 149 4.80 6.86 8.00
N PHE A 150 6.11 6.76 8.24
CA PHE A 150 7.01 5.99 7.38
C PHE A 150 6.63 4.52 7.36
N TRP A 151 6.47 3.89 8.53
CA TRP A 151 6.01 2.51 8.60
C TRP A 151 4.62 2.34 7.96
N TYR A 152 3.70 3.23 8.27
CA TYR A 152 2.31 3.08 7.80
C TYR A 152 2.20 3.17 6.28
N LEU A 153 2.77 4.21 5.68
CA LEU A 153 2.73 4.42 4.24
C LEU A 153 3.56 3.38 3.50
N ASP A 154 4.65 2.91 4.10
CA ASP A 154 5.42 1.79 3.58
C ASP A 154 4.60 0.50 3.55
N GLN A 155 3.92 0.17 4.65
CA GLN A 155 3.05 -1.01 4.72
C GLN A 155 1.88 -0.92 3.75
N LEU A 156 1.26 0.25 3.59
CA LEU A 156 0.22 0.46 2.59
C LEU A 156 0.76 0.18 1.18
N GLY A 157 1.88 0.77 0.81
CA GLY A 157 2.53 0.56 -0.49
C GLY A 157 2.93 -0.89 -0.74
N GLN A 158 3.53 -1.56 0.27
CA GLN A 158 3.89 -2.97 0.16
C GLN A 158 2.66 -3.87 0.03
N SER A 159 1.60 -3.64 0.81
CA SER A 159 0.37 -4.44 0.75
C SER A 159 -0.31 -4.31 -0.61
N ALA A 160 -0.38 -3.10 -1.17
CA ALA A 160 -0.94 -2.83 -2.49
C ALA A 160 -0.15 -3.54 -3.60
N LYS A 161 1.19 -3.56 -3.52
CA LYS A 161 2.05 -4.28 -4.47
C LYS A 161 1.74 -5.79 -4.54
N TYR A 162 1.29 -6.39 -3.45
CA TYR A 162 0.93 -7.81 -3.37
C TYR A 162 -0.58 -8.02 -3.35
N ASP A 163 -1.32 -7.12 -4.00
CA ASP A 163 -2.74 -7.22 -4.28
C ASP A 163 -3.66 -7.28 -3.05
N THR A 164 -3.20 -6.77 -1.91
CA THR A 164 -4.06 -6.56 -0.72
C THR A 164 -5.12 -5.52 -1.06
N LYS A 165 -6.40 -5.89 -0.96
CA LYS A 165 -7.53 -5.08 -1.43
C LYS A 165 -8.01 -4.05 -0.41
N VAL A 166 -7.88 -4.37 0.87
CA VAL A 166 -8.33 -3.52 1.98
C VAL A 166 -7.26 -3.50 3.06
N TYR A 167 -7.05 -2.31 3.63
CA TYR A 167 -6.15 -2.12 4.76
C TYR A 167 -6.87 -1.31 5.85
N CYS A 168 -7.31 -1.99 6.90
CA CYS A 168 -8.04 -1.40 8.00
C CYS A 168 -7.09 -0.70 8.97
N ARG A 169 -6.91 0.61 8.77
CA ARG A 169 -6.28 1.53 9.72
C ARG A 169 -6.75 2.96 9.49
N GLN A 170 -7.14 3.65 10.55
CA GLN A 170 -7.65 5.03 10.50
C GLN A 170 -6.51 6.05 10.66
N THR A 171 -6.24 7.02 9.76
CA THR A 171 -6.52 7.17 8.31
C THR A 171 -5.29 7.85 7.66
N ALA A 172 -4.96 7.55 6.40
CA ALA A 172 -3.97 8.31 5.59
C ALA A 172 -4.68 9.21 4.56
N LEU A 173 -4.99 10.46 4.94
CA LEU A 173 -5.82 11.35 4.13
C LEU A 173 -5.24 11.67 2.74
N LEU A 174 -3.94 11.97 2.64
CA LEU A 174 -3.30 12.26 1.35
C LEU A 174 -3.28 11.03 0.45
N TRP A 175 -2.96 9.85 1.00
CA TRP A 175 -3.08 8.59 0.25
C TRP A 175 -4.50 8.43 -0.31
N HIS A 176 -5.51 8.60 0.55
CA HIS A 176 -6.90 8.50 0.13
C HIS A 176 -7.27 9.50 -0.96
N ARG A 177 -6.73 10.73 -0.97
CA ARG A 177 -7.09 11.74 -1.98
C ARG A 177 -6.33 11.58 -3.30
N LEU A 178 -5.11 11.04 -3.25
CA LEU A 178 -4.16 11.11 -4.37
C LEU A 178 -3.92 9.76 -5.05
N MET A 179 -3.77 8.68 -4.28
CA MET A 179 -3.41 7.36 -4.78
C MET A 179 -4.67 6.61 -5.26
N GLY A 180 -4.70 6.24 -6.54
CA GLY A 180 -5.79 5.46 -7.13
C GLY A 180 -5.68 3.96 -6.85
N THR A 181 -6.59 3.18 -7.43
CA THR A 181 -6.68 1.73 -7.23
C THR A 181 -5.77 0.92 -8.16
N GLY A 182 -5.39 1.46 -9.32
CA GLY A 182 -4.44 0.80 -10.22
C GLY A 182 -3.02 0.90 -9.67
N VAL A 183 -2.42 -0.23 -9.31
CA VAL A 183 -1.04 -0.30 -8.79
C VAL A 183 -0.07 -0.51 -9.95
N LEU A 184 1.01 0.26 -10.03
CA LEU A 184 2.02 0.13 -11.07
C LEU A 184 3.33 -0.46 -10.51
N SER A 185 4.03 -1.25 -11.33
CA SER A 185 5.39 -1.68 -11.02
C SER A 185 6.37 -0.51 -11.19
N ILE A 186 7.37 -0.45 -10.32
CA ILE A 186 8.47 0.51 -10.41
C ILE A 186 9.80 -0.20 -10.20
N ASP A 187 10.77 0.11 -11.06
CA ASP A 187 12.17 -0.27 -10.87
C ASP A 187 12.94 0.92 -10.31
N THR A 188 13.41 0.78 -9.08
CA THR A 188 14.18 1.82 -8.40
C THR A 188 15.67 1.51 -8.50
N ILE A 189 16.41 2.30 -9.27
CA ILE A 189 17.88 2.28 -9.28
C ILE A 189 18.36 3.28 -8.24
N GLY A 190 18.81 2.80 -7.07
CA GLY A 190 19.29 3.70 -6.01
C GLY A 190 19.42 3.06 -4.64
N SER A 191 19.43 3.92 -3.61
CA SER A 191 19.54 3.51 -2.21
C SER A 191 18.23 2.90 -1.70
N SER A 192 18.32 1.82 -0.92
CA SER A 192 17.16 1.20 -0.26
C SER A 192 16.50 2.11 0.79
N TYR A 193 17.16 3.19 1.20
CA TYR A 193 16.60 4.22 2.09
C TYR A 193 15.60 5.14 1.39
N LEU A 194 15.57 5.18 0.05
CA LEU A 194 14.51 5.82 -0.71
C LEU A 194 13.53 4.74 -1.17
N ARG A 195 12.30 4.80 -0.67
CA ARG A 195 11.26 3.83 -1.03
C ARG A 195 10.22 4.52 -1.90
N ALA A 196 9.74 3.82 -2.92
CA ALA A 196 8.86 4.38 -3.93
C ALA A 196 7.69 3.43 -4.23
N TYR A 197 6.50 4.01 -4.36
CA TYR A 197 5.27 3.29 -4.72
C TYR A 197 4.48 4.12 -5.73
N VAL A 198 3.99 3.49 -6.79
CA VAL A 198 3.29 4.18 -7.89
C VAL A 198 1.93 3.58 -8.09
N HIS A 199 0.92 4.43 -8.14
CA HIS A 199 -0.44 4.08 -8.50
C HIS A 199 -0.90 4.97 -9.66
N CYS A 200 -1.98 4.59 -10.32
CA CYS A 200 -2.74 5.53 -11.14
C CYS A 200 -3.25 6.69 -10.27
N GLY A 201 -3.36 7.88 -10.85
CA GLY A 201 -3.92 9.04 -10.16
C GLY A 201 -5.39 8.82 -9.78
N LYS A 202 -5.82 9.26 -8.59
CA LYS A 202 -7.22 9.07 -8.15
C LYS A 202 -8.21 10.02 -8.83
N GLN A 203 -7.85 11.28 -9.02
CA GLN A 203 -8.77 12.32 -9.52
C GLN A 203 -8.53 12.73 -10.97
N LYS A 204 -7.31 12.52 -11.47
CA LYS A 204 -6.84 12.92 -12.79
C LYS A 204 -6.20 11.71 -13.44
N GLY A 205 -6.14 11.69 -14.78
CA GLY A 205 -5.33 10.69 -15.49
C GLY A 205 -3.86 10.72 -15.04
N GLY A 206 -3.07 9.80 -15.57
CA GLY A 206 -1.66 9.68 -15.22
C GLY A 206 -1.43 8.96 -13.89
N ILE A 207 -0.36 9.36 -13.18
CA ILE A 207 0.17 8.58 -12.05
C ILE A 207 0.32 9.41 -10.77
N ALA A 208 0.25 8.73 -9.63
CA ALA A 208 0.57 9.23 -8.31
C ALA A 208 1.74 8.41 -7.74
N LEU A 209 2.81 9.10 -7.40
CA LEU A 209 4.05 8.54 -6.85
C LEU A 209 4.18 8.92 -5.38
N LEU A 210 4.36 7.94 -4.50
CA LEU A 210 4.77 8.11 -3.12
C LEU A 210 6.28 7.85 -3.00
N LEU A 211 7.00 8.78 -2.37
CA LEU A 211 8.42 8.65 -2.04
C LEU A 211 8.61 8.79 -0.53
N LEU A 212 9.35 7.86 0.07
CA LEU A 212 9.72 7.86 1.49
C LEU A 212 11.24 7.92 1.61
N ASN A 213 11.77 9.02 2.16
CA ASN A 213 13.19 9.10 2.49
C ASN A 213 13.42 8.72 3.97
N LEU A 214 13.94 7.51 4.19
CA LEU A 214 14.25 6.98 5.52
C LEU A 214 15.63 7.42 6.02
N HIS A 215 16.44 8.10 5.21
CA HIS A 215 17.78 8.51 5.58
C HIS A 215 17.75 9.72 6.52
N ARG A 216 18.55 9.69 7.58
CA ARG A 216 18.53 10.70 8.66
C ARG A 216 19.14 12.04 8.26
N SER A 217 20.07 12.04 7.33
CA SER A 217 20.90 13.22 7.00
C SER A 217 21.08 13.50 5.51
N MET A 218 20.59 12.63 4.62
CA MET A 218 20.84 12.76 3.18
C MET A 218 19.51 12.88 2.44
N GLY A 219 19.42 13.89 1.58
CA GLY A 219 18.32 14.03 0.64
C GLY A 219 18.59 13.24 -0.64
N PHE A 220 17.53 12.96 -1.40
CA PHE A 220 17.62 12.29 -2.69
C PHE A 220 17.12 13.21 -3.80
N MET A 221 17.82 13.19 -4.94
CA MET A 221 17.36 13.77 -6.20
C MET A 221 16.80 12.63 -7.04
N VAL A 222 15.52 12.70 -7.37
CA VAL A 222 14.78 11.62 -8.05
C VAL A 222 14.35 12.09 -9.43
N SER A 223 14.69 11.32 -10.45
CA SER A 223 14.20 11.53 -11.81
C SER A 223 13.26 10.39 -12.18
N VAL A 224 12.07 10.73 -12.66
CA VAL A 224 11.07 9.75 -13.10
C VAL A 224 11.18 9.60 -14.61
N ARG A 225 11.19 8.36 -15.09
CA ARG A 225 11.20 8.04 -16.52
C ARG A 225 10.12 7.01 -16.81
N ASN A 226 9.50 7.14 -17.97
CA ASN A 226 8.60 6.12 -18.47
C ASN A 226 9.45 5.03 -19.14
N ASP A 227 9.28 3.78 -18.72
CA ASP A 227 9.83 2.64 -19.44
C ASP A 227 8.75 2.11 -20.37
N LEU A 228 8.67 2.70 -21.56
CA LEU A 228 7.83 2.17 -22.64
C LEU A 228 8.51 0.90 -23.16
N ASN A 229 8.27 -0.22 -22.47
CA ASN A 229 8.54 -1.53 -23.04
C ASN A 229 7.61 -1.71 -24.23
N VAL A 230 8.09 -1.34 -25.42
CA VAL A 230 7.42 -1.63 -26.69
C VAL A 230 7.30 -3.15 -26.77
N HIS A 231 6.07 -3.66 -26.64
CA HIS A 231 5.76 -5.02 -27.04
C HIS A 231 6.06 -5.12 -28.55
N LEU A 232 7.25 -5.61 -28.89
CA LEU A 232 7.54 -6.09 -30.24
C LEU A 232 6.58 -7.25 -30.48
N ALA A 233 5.51 -6.96 -31.22
CA ALA A 233 4.60 -7.97 -31.72
C ALA A 233 5.41 -9.08 -32.39
N GLU A 234 5.18 -10.32 -31.97
CA GLU A 234 5.69 -11.50 -32.66
C GLU A 234 5.23 -11.46 -34.12
N GLY A 235 6.17 -11.20 -35.03
CA GLY A 235 5.89 -11.06 -36.45
C GLY A 235 7.16 -11.16 -37.28
N GLN A 236 7.37 -12.36 -37.83
CA GLN A 236 8.28 -12.74 -38.92
C GLN A 236 9.79 -12.77 -38.61
N GLY A 237 10.34 -13.99 -38.68
CA GLY A 237 11.71 -14.30 -38.31
C GLY A 237 12.77 -13.75 -39.25
N ILE A 238 13.90 -13.36 -38.67
CA ILE A 238 15.20 -13.27 -39.33
C ILE A 238 16.28 -13.72 -38.30
N THR A 239 17.29 -14.37 -38.85
CA THR A 239 18.36 -15.20 -38.30
C THR A 239 19.14 -14.69 -37.08
N ARG A 240 19.54 -15.66 -36.23
CA ARG A 240 20.56 -15.53 -35.19
C ARG A 240 21.84 -14.91 -35.74
N ASP A 241 22.28 -13.80 -35.14
CA ASP A 241 23.70 -13.44 -35.08
C ASP A 241 24.05 -12.93 -33.67
N ASN A 242 24.87 -13.72 -32.98
CA ASN A 242 25.55 -13.35 -31.74
C ASN A 242 26.70 -12.41 -32.10
N ALA A 243 26.48 -11.10 -31.99
CA ALA A 243 27.46 -10.07 -31.60
C ALA A 243 27.08 -8.70 -32.18
N PHE A 244 26.14 -7.95 -31.58
CA PHE A 244 26.18 -6.48 -31.62
C PHE A 244 25.11 -5.80 -30.73
N VAL A 245 25.24 -5.77 -29.40
CA VAL A 245 24.62 -4.68 -28.61
C VAL A 245 25.46 -4.33 -27.36
N HIS A 246 26.74 -4.03 -27.57
CA HIS A 246 27.46 -3.18 -26.63
C HIS A 246 27.37 -1.75 -27.19
N GLY A 247 26.41 -0.97 -26.70
CA GLY A 247 26.29 0.45 -27.03
C GLY A 247 25.02 0.84 -27.78
N LEU A 248 23.93 1.02 -27.03
CA LEU A 248 22.92 2.03 -27.36
C LEU A 248 22.38 2.64 -26.06
N LYS A 249 23.24 3.37 -25.32
CA LYS A 249 22.76 4.40 -24.39
C LYS A 249 22.22 5.55 -25.24
N ARG A 250 20.95 5.46 -25.63
CA ARG A 250 20.24 6.58 -26.24
C ARG A 250 19.36 7.23 -25.19
N THR A 251 19.83 8.39 -24.73
CA THR A 251 19.09 9.36 -23.93
C THR A 251 17.81 9.74 -24.68
N VAL A 252 16.65 9.48 -24.09
CA VAL A 252 15.37 10.01 -24.55
C VAL A 252 14.65 10.57 -23.34
N SER A 253 14.64 11.90 -23.25
CA SER A 253 13.65 12.64 -22.48
C SER A 253 12.40 12.73 -23.34
N TRP A 254 11.24 12.59 -22.71
CA TRP A 254 9.87 12.71 -23.24
C TRP A 254 9.74 13.42 -24.61
N VAL A 255 9.22 12.70 -25.62
CA VAL A 255 8.55 13.28 -26.80
C VAL A 255 7.25 12.50 -27.01
N GLY A 256 6.21 12.92 -26.30
CA GLY A 256 4.83 12.56 -26.63
C GLY A 256 4.43 13.27 -27.92
N SER A 257 3.89 12.52 -28.88
CA SER A 257 3.41 13.06 -30.16
C SER A 257 2.02 13.69 -30.00
N LYS A 258 1.97 14.86 -29.36
CA LYS A 258 0.93 15.90 -29.51
C LYS A 258 1.35 17.12 -28.70
N ALA A 259 1.91 18.10 -29.40
CA ALA A 259 2.25 19.39 -28.84
C ALA A 259 0.98 20.09 -28.31
N SER A 260 0.87 20.15 -26.99
CA SER A 260 0.37 21.33 -26.31
C SER A 260 1.60 22.02 -25.75
N ASP A 261 2.06 23.08 -26.40
CA ASP A 261 3.08 24.00 -25.92
C ASP A 261 2.62 24.68 -24.62
N GLY A 262 2.68 23.94 -23.52
CA GLY A 262 2.48 24.43 -22.17
C GLY A 262 3.44 23.70 -21.25
N PHE A 263 4.11 24.44 -20.37
CA PHE A 263 4.91 23.86 -19.29
C PHE A 263 4.02 22.92 -18.46
N SER A 264 4.02 21.62 -18.77
CA SER A 264 3.31 20.65 -17.93
C SER A 264 3.96 20.67 -16.55
N ASN A 265 3.13 20.87 -15.53
CA ASN A 265 3.54 20.89 -14.14
C ASN A 265 3.04 19.62 -13.47
N ARG A 266 3.89 19.04 -12.63
CA ARG A 266 3.49 18.04 -11.65
C ARG A 266 3.14 18.74 -10.34
N GLU A 267 2.30 18.09 -9.57
CA GLU A 267 1.91 18.53 -8.23
C GLU A 267 2.77 17.80 -7.20
N GLU A 268 3.39 18.53 -6.27
CA GLU A 268 4.18 17.96 -5.18
C GLU A 268 3.58 18.30 -3.80
N TYR A 269 3.44 17.27 -2.97
CA TYR A 269 2.95 17.33 -1.60
C TYR A 269 4.02 16.76 -0.67
N HIS A 270 4.89 17.62 -0.14
CA HIS A 270 5.96 17.24 0.77
C HIS A 270 5.49 17.31 2.21
N LEU A 271 5.58 16.17 2.90
CA LEU A 271 5.31 16.04 4.32
C LEU A 271 6.61 16.01 5.11
N SER A 272 6.67 16.85 6.14
CA SER A 272 7.78 16.90 7.09
C SER A 272 7.28 17.01 8.52
N ALA A 273 8.14 16.68 9.48
CA ALA A 273 7.83 16.86 10.89
C ALA A 273 8.08 18.31 11.32
N LYS A 274 7.24 18.82 12.23
CA LYS A 274 7.45 20.16 12.81
C LYS A 274 8.84 20.28 13.44
N ASP A 275 9.51 21.38 13.14
CA ASP A 275 10.89 21.70 13.59
C ASP A 275 11.93 20.62 13.21
N GLY A 276 11.64 19.78 12.21
CA GLY A 276 12.49 18.65 11.84
C GLY A 276 12.53 17.52 12.89
N ASN A 277 11.70 17.57 13.93
CA ASN A 277 11.66 16.56 14.97
C ASN A 277 10.77 15.38 14.54
N PRO A 278 11.31 14.19 14.21
CA PRO A 278 10.49 13.06 13.75
C PRO A 278 9.47 12.58 14.80
N PHE A 279 9.67 12.91 16.09
CA PHE A 279 8.74 12.60 17.16
C PHE A 279 7.69 13.69 17.40
N ALA A 280 7.61 14.71 16.54
CA ALA A 280 6.53 15.69 16.57
C ALA A 280 5.19 15.04 16.17
N ARG A 281 4.10 15.49 16.78
CA ARG A 281 2.73 15.10 16.39
C ARG A 281 2.17 15.95 15.27
N THR A 282 2.69 17.17 15.12
CA THR A 282 2.32 18.06 14.03
C THR A 282 3.19 17.76 12.82
N MET A 283 2.55 17.53 11.69
CA MET A 283 3.18 17.42 10.37
C MET A 283 2.93 18.69 9.57
N LEU A 284 3.84 19.01 8.67
CA LEU A 284 3.75 20.13 7.75
C LEU A 284 3.51 19.59 6.35
N LEU A 285 2.61 20.20 5.60
CA LEU A 285 2.48 20.02 4.16
C LEU A 285 3.09 21.22 3.47
N ASN A 286 4.13 20.99 2.66
CA ASN A 286 4.84 22.04 1.92
C ASN A 286 5.28 23.21 2.82
N GLY A 287 5.68 22.91 4.06
CA GLY A 287 6.11 23.89 5.06
C GLY A 287 4.99 24.51 5.91
N VAL A 288 3.72 24.20 5.63
CA VAL A 288 2.57 24.70 6.39
C VAL A 288 2.05 23.63 7.35
N PRO A 289 1.91 23.91 8.66
CA PRO A 289 1.34 22.96 9.62
C PRO A 289 -0.05 22.47 9.22
N LEU A 290 -0.27 21.15 9.27
CA LEU A 290 -1.59 20.54 9.10
C LEU A 290 -2.31 20.50 10.45
N GLU A 291 -3.21 21.46 10.65
CA GLU A 291 -4.09 21.57 11.80
C GLU A 291 -5.53 21.77 11.30
N LEU A 292 -6.52 21.32 12.09
CA LEU A 292 -7.92 21.57 11.73
C LEU A 292 -8.18 23.08 11.71
N THR A 293 -9.13 23.51 10.89
CA THR A 293 -9.62 24.89 10.93
C THR A 293 -10.27 25.18 12.29
N GLU A 294 -10.55 26.46 12.57
CA GLU A 294 -11.28 26.85 13.79
C GLU A 294 -12.65 26.16 13.90
N ASP A 295 -13.27 25.83 12.77
CA ASP A 295 -14.55 25.12 12.67
C ASP A 295 -14.40 23.58 12.80
N GLY A 296 -13.18 23.06 12.91
CA GLY A 296 -12.89 21.63 13.00
C GLY A 296 -12.82 20.92 11.65
N ASP A 297 -12.79 21.67 10.54
CA ASP A 297 -12.68 21.11 9.20
C ASP A 297 -11.25 20.70 8.84
N ILE A 298 -11.14 19.79 7.88
CA ILE A 298 -9.87 19.40 7.27
C ILE A 298 -9.30 20.61 6.50
N PRO A 299 -8.05 21.04 6.77
CA PRO A 299 -7.46 22.18 6.08
C PRO A 299 -7.27 21.91 4.57
N PRO A 300 -7.15 22.95 3.74
CA PRO A 300 -6.82 22.78 2.32
C PRO A 300 -5.45 22.09 2.19
N LEU A 301 -5.39 21.06 1.35
CA LEU A 301 -4.17 20.31 1.06
C LEU A 301 -3.64 20.77 -0.29
N ASN A 302 -2.93 21.90 -0.32
CA ASN A 302 -2.49 22.53 -1.56
C ASN A 302 -1.13 21.98 -2.02
N PRO A 303 -0.98 21.59 -3.30
CA PRO A 303 0.32 21.20 -3.84
C PRO A 303 1.22 22.40 -4.14
N VAL A 304 2.51 22.14 -4.28
CA VAL A 304 3.44 22.99 -5.03
C VAL A 304 3.46 22.51 -6.49
N GLN A 305 3.37 23.45 -7.44
CA GLN A 305 3.47 23.15 -8.86
C GLN A 305 4.94 23.21 -9.29
N VAL A 306 5.44 22.14 -9.89
CA VAL A 306 6.84 22.03 -10.33
C VAL A 306 6.89 21.54 -11.77
N SER A 307 7.80 22.06 -12.58
CA SER A 307 8.00 21.61 -13.97
C SER A 307 8.31 20.12 -14.00
N VAL A 308 7.61 19.34 -14.84
CA VAL A 308 7.80 17.88 -14.96
C VAL A 308 9.25 17.45 -15.24
N ASN A 309 10.06 18.31 -15.87
CA ASN A 309 11.44 18.03 -16.23
C ASN A 309 12.46 18.26 -15.10
N SER A 310 12.06 18.97 -14.05
CA SER A 310 12.93 19.19 -12.88
C SER A 310 13.04 17.91 -12.06
N PRO A 311 14.22 17.56 -11.51
CA PRO A 311 14.30 16.44 -10.56
C PRO A 311 13.47 16.74 -9.31
N ILE A 312 12.91 15.70 -8.70
CA ILE A 312 12.19 15.78 -7.42
C ILE A 312 13.24 15.69 -6.30
N TYR A 313 13.28 16.68 -5.41
CA TYR A 313 14.12 16.61 -4.22
C TYR A 313 13.32 16.08 -3.03
N VAL A 314 13.79 15.00 -2.41
CA VAL A 314 13.18 14.43 -1.19
C VAL A 314 14.17 14.61 -0.04
N ALA A 315 13.88 15.53 0.86
CA ALA A 315 14.74 15.88 2.00
C ALA A 315 14.88 14.69 3.00
N PRO A 316 15.94 14.67 3.84
CA PRO A 316 16.13 13.62 4.85
C PRO A 316 14.90 13.52 5.77
N LEU A 317 14.46 12.29 6.07
CA LEU A 317 13.28 12.03 6.91
C LEU A 317 12.04 12.82 6.49
N THR A 318 11.76 12.84 5.19
CA THR A 318 10.51 13.40 4.64
C THR A 318 9.81 12.42 3.71
N ILE A 319 8.56 12.74 3.41
CA ILE A 319 7.67 11.94 2.57
C ILE A 319 7.15 12.87 1.47
N ALA A 320 7.09 12.40 0.23
CA ALA A 320 6.52 13.18 -0.87
C ALA A 320 5.45 12.37 -1.60
N PHE A 321 4.28 12.97 -1.82
CA PHE A 321 3.36 12.52 -2.87
C PHE A 321 3.55 13.42 -4.09
N VAL A 322 3.66 12.82 -5.26
CA VAL A 322 3.94 13.53 -6.52
C VAL A 322 2.96 13.05 -7.57
N ILE A 323 2.18 13.97 -8.12
CA ILE A 323 1.17 13.66 -9.13
C ILE A 323 1.67 14.15 -10.48
N PHE A 324 1.68 13.26 -11.46
CA PHE A 324 1.95 13.58 -12.86
C PHE A 324 0.64 13.41 -13.65
N PRO A 325 -0.16 14.47 -13.81
CA PRO A 325 -1.50 14.38 -14.41
C PRO A 325 -1.48 13.94 -15.87
N ASP A 326 -0.42 14.31 -16.60
CA ASP A 326 -0.27 14.05 -18.03
C ASP A 326 0.67 12.86 -18.30
N PHE A 327 0.97 12.04 -17.29
CA PHE A 327 1.86 10.88 -17.47
C PHE A 327 1.14 9.79 -18.26
N GLU A 328 1.68 9.42 -19.42
CA GLU A 328 1.13 8.33 -20.22
C GLU A 328 1.51 6.97 -19.63
N ALA A 329 0.57 6.35 -18.91
CA ALA A 329 0.66 4.97 -18.46
C ALA A 329 -0.56 4.21 -18.99
N GLU A 330 -0.34 3.21 -19.86
CA GLU A 330 -1.41 2.44 -20.51
C GLU A 330 -2.39 1.84 -19.50
N ALA A 331 -1.88 1.27 -18.41
CA ALA A 331 -2.68 0.70 -17.32
C ALA A 331 -3.53 1.74 -16.54
N CYS A 332 -3.25 3.03 -16.72
CA CYS A 332 -4.01 4.14 -16.14
C CYS A 332 -4.88 4.87 -17.17
N GLY A 333 -4.92 4.37 -18.41
CA GLY A 333 -5.90 4.79 -19.42
C GLY A 333 -7.31 4.44 -18.97
N ARG A 334 -8.25 5.35 -19.24
CA ARG A 334 -9.68 5.18 -18.93
C ARG A 334 -10.28 3.98 -19.66
#